data_AF-A0A972X3W4-F1
#
_entry.id   AF-A0A972X3W4-F1
#
_cell.length_a   1.000
_cell.length_b   1.000
_cell.length_c   1.000
_cell.angle_alpha   90.00
_cell.angle_beta   90.00
_cell.angle_gamma   90.00
#
_symmetry.space_group_name_H-M   'P 1'
#
loop_
_entity.id
_entity.type
_entity.pdbx_description
1 polymer ?
#
loop_
_entity_poly.entity_id
_entity_poly.type
_entity_poly.pdbx_seq_one_letter_code
_entity_poly.pdbx_strand_id
1 'polypeptide(L)'
;MPAKPCAGPVSRRSFLEIGAIGATGLGLSDLLRLRAEAGTTTVADDTAVIFLWMPGGFPHMDTYDMKPEAPAEYRGEFKPVKTNVPGIEVTELFP
;
A
#
# COMPACT_ATOMS: atom_id res chain seq x y z
N MET A 1 -57.72 4.03 -17.87
CA MET A 1 -57.91 2.78 -17.10
C MET A 1 -56.52 2.18 -16.87
N PRO A 2 -55.98 2.08 -15.65
CA PRO A 2 -54.64 1.52 -15.47
C PRO A 2 -54.66 0.02 -15.80
N ALA A 3 -53.71 -0.43 -16.61
CA ALA A 3 -53.56 -1.84 -16.97
C ALA A 3 -53.26 -2.67 -15.72
N LYS A 4 -53.99 -3.77 -15.52
CA LYS A 4 -53.67 -4.75 -14.47
C LYS A 4 -52.35 -5.43 -14.83
N PRO A 5 -51.30 -5.39 -13.98
CA PRO A 5 -50.08 -6.15 -14.26
C PRO A 5 -50.41 -7.65 -14.23
N CYS A 6 -50.02 -8.36 -15.29
CA CYS A 6 -50.15 -9.80 -15.38
C CYS A 6 -49.30 -10.46 -14.28
N ALA A 7 -49.94 -11.17 -13.35
CA ALA A 7 -49.26 -11.78 -12.21
C ALA A 7 -48.36 -12.97 -12.59
N GLY A 8 -48.44 -13.48 -13.84
CA GLY A 8 -47.67 -14.62 -14.34
C GLY A 8 -47.83 -15.89 -13.49
N PRO A 9 -47.32 -17.04 -13.95
CA PRO A 9 -47.20 -18.22 -13.10
C PRO A 9 -46.05 -18.10 -12.08
N VAL A 10 -45.14 -17.13 -12.29
CA VAL A 10 -43.96 -16.87 -11.45
C VAL A 10 -43.84 -15.39 -11.18
N SER A 11 -43.48 -15.05 -9.94
CA SER A 11 -43.21 -13.65 -9.57
C SER A 11 -42.02 -13.11 -10.37
N ARG A 12 -42.03 -11.81 -10.71
CA ARG A 12 -40.90 -11.12 -11.35
C ARG A 12 -39.58 -11.36 -10.60
N ARG A 13 -39.64 -11.41 -9.27
CA ARG A 13 -38.48 -11.68 -8.41
C ARG A 13 -37.93 -13.09 -8.63
N SER A 14 -38.79 -14.10 -8.64
CA SER A 14 -38.39 -15.49 -8.88
C SER A 14 -37.77 -15.68 -10.26
N PHE A 15 -38.31 -15.00 -11.29
CA PHE A 15 -37.72 -15.01 -12.63
C PHE A 15 -36.31 -14.39 -12.65
N LEU A 16 -36.13 -13.26 -11.95
CA LEU A 16 -34.82 -12.61 -11.84
C LEU A 16 -33.82 -13.43 -11.01
N GLU A 17 -34.27 -14.08 -9.92
CA GLU A 17 -33.41 -14.95 -9.10
C GLU A 17 -32.94 -16.18 -9.89
N ILE A 18 -33.85 -16.87 -10.60
CA ILE A 18 -33.50 -18.03 -11.44
C ILE A 18 -32.62 -17.60 -12.62
N GLY A 19 -32.95 -16.48 -13.27
CA GLY A 19 -32.15 -15.91 -14.36
C GLY A 19 -30.75 -15.49 -13.90
N ALA A 20 -30.64 -14.90 -12.71
CA ALA A 20 -29.36 -14.52 -12.12
C ALA A 20 -28.51 -15.74 -11.75
N ILE A 21 -29.11 -16.80 -11.19
CA ILE A 21 -28.40 -18.06 -10.89
C ILE A 21 -27.97 -18.75 -12.19
N GLY A 22 -28.80 -18.77 -13.23
CA GLY A 22 -28.43 -19.32 -14.54
C GLY A 22 -27.31 -18.53 -15.23
N ALA A 23 -27.37 -17.19 -15.15
CA ALA A 23 -26.37 -16.32 -15.77
C ALA A 23 -25.03 -16.28 -15.02
N THR A 24 -25.06 -16.34 -13.69
CA THR A 24 -23.84 -16.32 -12.84
C THR A 24 -23.31 -17.72 -12.50
N GLY A 25 -24.17 -18.74 -12.52
CA GLY A 25 -23.82 -20.13 -12.24
C GLY A 25 -22.97 -20.79 -13.33
N LEU A 26 -23.12 -20.36 -14.59
CA LEU A 26 -22.19 -20.72 -15.67
C LEU A 26 -20.80 -20.07 -15.50
N GLY A 27 -20.71 -18.95 -14.79
CA GLY A 27 -19.45 -18.24 -14.54
C GLY A 27 -18.62 -18.82 -13.39
N LEU A 28 -19.25 -19.47 -12.39
CA LEU A 28 -18.52 -20.01 -11.24
C LEU A 28 -17.64 -21.20 -11.65
N SER A 29 -18.15 -22.10 -12.48
CA SER A 29 -17.40 -23.26 -12.98
C SER A 29 -16.21 -22.83 -13.84
N ASP A 30 -16.41 -21.86 -14.73
CA ASP A 30 -15.33 -21.28 -15.53
C ASP A 30 -14.33 -20.49 -14.67
N LEU A 31 -14.78 -19.78 -13.63
CA LEU A 31 -13.90 -19.12 -12.67
C LEU A 31 -13.06 -20.13 -11.90
N LEU A 32 -13.65 -21.22 -11.43
CA LEU A 32 -12.93 -22.29 -10.72
C LEU A 32 -11.94 -23.01 -11.64
N ARG A 33 -12.31 -23.22 -12.91
CA ARG A 33 -11.43 -23.78 -13.94
C ARG A 33 -10.26 -22.86 -14.25
N LEU A 34 -10.52 -21.57 -14.50
CA LEU A 34 -9.48 -20.56 -14.70
C LEU A 34 -8.57 -20.43 -13.49
N ARG A 35 -9.10 -20.56 -12.26
CA ARG A 35 -8.29 -20.55 -11.02
C ARG A 35 -7.40 -21.79 -10.88
N ALA A 36 -7.86 -22.94 -11.35
CA ALA A 36 -7.07 -24.17 -11.37
C ALA A 36 -6.00 -24.13 -12.48
N GLU A 37 -6.32 -23.56 -13.65
CA GLU A 37 -5.42 -23.37 -14.78
C GLU A 37 -4.36 -22.28 -14.53
N ALA A 38 -4.72 -21.22 -13.79
CA ALA A 38 -3.83 -20.13 -13.38
C ALA A 38 -2.83 -20.53 -12.28
N GLY A 39 -2.41 -21.80 -12.26
CA GLY A 39 -1.60 -22.45 -11.22
C GLY A 39 -0.62 -21.49 -10.56
N THR A 40 -0.69 -21.41 -9.22
CA THR A 40 0.03 -20.47 -8.34
C THR A 40 0.95 -19.53 -9.08
N THR A 41 0.40 -18.50 -9.74
CA THR A 41 1.21 -17.33 -10.08
C THR A 41 1.58 -16.73 -8.73
N THR A 42 2.73 -17.17 -8.22
CA THR A 42 3.47 -16.45 -7.20
C THR A 42 3.85 -15.13 -7.87
N VAL A 43 2.92 -14.18 -7.85
CA VAL A 43 3.32 -12.78 -7.79
C VAL A 43 4.34 -12.76 -6.68
N ALA A 44 5.60 -12.47 -7.02
CA ALA A 44 6.64 -12.34 -6.01
C ALA A 44 6.21 -11.17 -5.13
N ASP A 45 5.49 -11.47 -4.05
CA ASP A 45 5.02 -10.57 -3.00
C ASP A 45 6.20 -10.07 -2.14
N ASP A 46 7.40 -10.04 -2.70
CA ASP A 46 8.65 -9.77 -1.98
C ASP A 46 9.04 -8.29 -2.10
N THR A 47 8.04 -7.41 -2.23
CA THR A 47 8.26 -5.96 -2.17
C THR A 47 8.16 -5.53 -0.70
N ALA A 48 9.28 -5.59 0.01
CA ALA A 48 9.40 -4.99 1.33
C ALA A 48 9.48 -3.46 1.21
N VAL A 49 8.48 -2.75 1.76
CA VAL A 49 8.47 -1.28 1.86
C VAL A 49 8.73 -0.87 3.31
N ILE A 50 9.81 -0.12 3.55
CA ILE A 50 10.06 0.51 4.85
C ILE A 50 9.52 1.95 4.78
N PHE A 51 8.43 2.20 5.51
CA PHE A 51 7.85 3.53 5.62
C PHE A 51 8.41 4.24 6.86
N LEU A 52 9.25 5.24 6.63
CA LEU A 52 9.80 6.10 7.68
C LEU A 52 8.92 7.36 7.81
N TRP A 53 8.06 7.40 8.82
CA TRP A 53 7.24 8.58 9.13
C TRP A 53 7.99 9.51 10.07
N MET A 54 8.52 10.61 9.52
CA MET A 54 9.24 11.64 10.28
C MET A 54 8.47 12.97 10.22
N PRO A 55 7.51 13.21 11.13
CA PRO A 55 6.78 14.47 11.16
C PRO A 55 7.74 15.62 11.51
N GLY A 56 8.02 16.49 10.55
CA GLY A 56 9.02 17.55 10.68
C GLY A 56 10.40 17.23 10.08
N GLY A 57 10.58 16.04 9.50
CA GLY A 57 11.81 15.64 8.83
C GLY A 57 12.94 15.20 9.78
N PHE A 58 14.12 15.01 9.22
CA PHE A 58 15.30 14.58 9.96
C PHE A 58 15.97 15.80 10.64
N PRO A 59 16.35 15.72 11.93
CA PRO A 59 16.97 16.85 12.63
C PRO A 59 18.30 17.27 11.98
N HIS A 60 18.47 18.56 11.69
CA HIS A 60 19.73 19.05 11.10
C HIS A 60 20.96 18.80 11.99
N MET A 61 20.75 18.76 13.31
CA MET A 61 21.81 18.46 14.30
C MET A 61 22.29 17.01 14.22
N ASP A 62 21.51 16.12 13.59
CA ASP A 62 21.87 14.72 13.42
C ASP A 62 22.38 14.44 11.98
N THR A 63 22.49 15.46 11.12
CA THR A 63 22.94 15.33 9.72
C THR A 63 24.19 16.11 9.36
N TYR A 64 24.07 17.44 9.32
CA TYR A 64 25.10 18.33 8.76
C TYR A 64 25.34 19.58 9.62
N ASP A 65 24.60 19.75 10.72
CA ASP A 65 24.75 20.88 11.66
C ASP A 65 24.80 20.41 13.12
N MET A 66 25.70 19.50 13.47
CA MET A 66 25.82 18.91 14.82
C MET A 66 26.09 19.92 15.94
N LYS A 67 26.50 21.15 15.60
CA LYS A 67 26.97 22.16 16.55
C LYS A 67 27.97 21.57 17.54
N PRO A 68 29.14 21.06 17.08
CA PRO A 68 30.08 20.35 17.94
C PRO A 68 30.56 21.18 19.14
N GLU A 69 30.60 22.50 18.99
CA GLU A 69 31.01 23.47 20.03
C GLU A 69 29.87 23.86 21.00
N ALA A 70 28.64 23.43 20.76
CA ALA A 70 27.55 23.69 21.68
C ALA A 70 27.67 22.83 22.97
N PRO A 71 27.16 23.31 24.11
CA PRO A 71 26.95 22.52 25.33
C PRO A 71 26.25 21.18 25.08
N ALA A 72 26.63 20.18 25.89
CA ALA A 72 26.19 18.80 25.75
C ALA A 72 24.66 18.64 25.84
N GLU A 73 23.97 19.58 26.47
CA GLU A 73 22.52 19.57 26.66
C GLU A 73 21.73 19.83 25.36
N TYR A 74 22.35 20.42 24.33
CA TYR A 74 21.66 20.75 23.08
C TYR A 74 22.50 20.60 21.79
N ARG A 75 23.76 20.16 21.91
CA ARG A 75 24.56 19.73 20.75
C ARG A 75 24.06 18.37 20.25
N GLY A 76 24.24 18.09 18.95
CA GLY A 76 23.96 16.78 18.38
C GLY A 76 24.83 15.69 19.03
N GLU A 77 24.30 14.47 19.13
CA GLU A 77 25.00 13.35 19.77
C GLU A 77 26.21 12.87 18.93
N PHE A 78 26.07 12.96 17.61
CA PHE A 78 27.06 12.46 16.64
C PHE A 78 28.25 13.39 16.47
N LYS A 79 29.38 12.82 16.03
CA LYS A 79 30.62 13.56 15.77
C LYS A 79 30.76 13.95 14.31
N PRO A 80 31.38 15.12 14.03
CA PRO A 80 31.66 15.53 12.67
C PRO A 80 32.75 14.66 12.05
N VAL A 81 32.53 14.28 10.79
CA VAL A 81 33.51 13.66 9.90
C VAL A 81 33.72 14.53 8.66
N LYS A 82 34.97 14.61 8.19
CA LYS A 82 35.33 15.38 7.00
C LYS A 82 34.85 14.69 5.73
N THR A 83 34.30 15.48 4.83
CA THR A 83 33.97 15.02 3.47
C THR A 83 35.15 15.23 2.51
N ASN A 84 34.98 14.80 1.27
CA ASN A 84 35.92 15.09 0.18
C ASN A 84 35.90 16.57 -0.26
N VAL A 85 34.93 17.37 0.20
CA VAL A 85 34.84 18.80 -0.09
C VAL A 85 35.42 19.60 1.09
N PRO A 86 36.43 20.46 0.87
CA PRO A 86 37.02 21.26 1.93
C PRO A 86 35.97 22.16 2.63
N GLY A 87 35.97 22.14 3.96
CA GLY A 87 35.07 22.96 4.77
C GLY A 87 33.66 22.38 4.97
N ILE A 88 33.36 21.20 4.41
CA ILE A 88 32.10 20.51 4.66
C ILE A 88 32.34 19.30 5.58
N GLU A 89 31.63 19.31 6.70
CA GLU A 89 31.58 18.23 7.68
C GLU A 89 30.14 17.74 7.81
N VAL A 90 29.97 16.42 7.97
CA VAL A 90 28.68 15.75 8.20
C VAL A 90 28.81 14.82 9.39
N THR A 91 27.72 14.23 9.86
CA THR A 91 27.79 13.27 10.97
C THR A 91 28.44 11.96 10.53
N GLU A 92 29.06 11.26 11.47
CA GLU A 92 29.67 9.94 11.23
C GLU A 92 28.68 8.85 10.74
N LEU A 93 27.37 9.10 10.89
CA LEU A 93 26.28 8.21 10.44
C LEU A 93 25.49 8.79 9.25
N PHE A 94 25.95 9.89 8.66
CA PHE A 94 25.29 10.50 7.51
C PHE A 94 25.45 9.59 6.27
N PRO A 95 24.36 9.25 5.55
CA PRO A 95 24.37 8.28 4.45
C PRO A 95 25.07 8.77 3.18
#